data_AF-A0A1M7QJT9-F1
#
_entry.id   AF-A0A1M7QJT9-F1
#
_cell.length_a   1.000
_cell.length_b   1.000
_cell.length_c   1.000
_cell.angle_alpha   90.00
_cell.angle_beta   90.00
_cell.angle_gamma   90.00
#
_symmetry.space_group_name_H-M   'P 1'
#
loop_
_entity.id
_entity.type
_entity.pdbx_description
1 polymer ?
#
loop_
_entity_poly.entity_id
_entity_poly.type
_entity_poly.pdbx_seq_one_letter_code
_entity_poly.pdbx_strand_id
1 'polypeptide(L)'
;MTTALLNGRWAYRSFHHAPIVIVDGQVAGTPELAQPWSPPGVLDATTDAGGRVTGTLTFGPGIALKVDGHVRAASETAPASIELVGAGLGSVNRIKGYFVPGSDHVVGTILCVANDLLKLPNGTVGPFVLHPQKAA
;
A
#
# COMPACT_ATOMS: atom_id res chain seq x y z
N MET A 1 -23.36 10.79 -4.14
CA MET A 1 -22.24 9.84 -3.97
C MET A 1 -21.19 10.52 -3.13
N THR A 2 -20.81 9.94 -1.99
CA THR A 2 -19.77 10.51 -1.13
C THR A 2 -18.43 10.28 -1.80
N THR A 3 -17.69 11.34 -2.11
CA THR A 3 -16.34 11.23 -2.69
C THR A 3 -15.45 10.57 -1.64
N ALA A 4 -14.86 9.41 -1.97
CA ALA A 4 -13.85 8.81 -1.11
C ALA A 4 -12.65 9.76 -1.03
N LEU A 5 -12.15 10.00 0.19
CA LEU A 5 -11.01 10.88 0.44
C LEU A 5 -9.99 10.15 1.29
N LEU A 6 -8.71 10.37 1.00
CA LEU A 6 -7.59 9.88 1.82
C LEU A 6 -7.05 11.06 2.62
N ASN A 7 -7.78 11.44 3.66
CA ASN A 7 -7.44 12.55 4.55
C ASN A 7 -7.09 12.04 5.95
N GLY A 8 -6.09 12.67 6.57
CA GLY A 8 -5.66 12.36 7.92
C GLY A 8 -4.71 11.17 8.00
N ARG A 9 -4.71 10.51 9.15
CA ARG A 9 -3.76 9.45 9.50
C ARG A 9 -4.35 8.06 9.28
N TRP A 10 -3.59 7.22 8.59
CA TRP A 10 -3.96 5.86 8.21
C TRP A 10 -2.87 4.89 8.64
N ALA A 11 -3.24 3.87 9.40
CA ALA A 11 -2.34 2.79 9.72
C ALA A 11 -2.10 1.94 8.46
N TYR A 12 -0.83 1.64 8.20
CA TYR A 12 -0.35 0.95 7.01
C TYR A 12 0.34 -0.37 7.39
N ARG A 13 0.01 -1.41 6.63
CA ARG A 13 0.73 -2.68 6.62
C ARG A 13 0.84 -3.22 5.21
N SER A 14 2.01 -3.77 4.87
CA SER A 14 2.21 -4.55 3.66
C SER A 14 2.85 -5.89 3.96
N PHE A 15 2.62 -6.81 3.05
CA PHE A 15 3.14 -8.17 3.10
C PHE A 15 3.73 -8.54 1.74
N HIS A 16 4.68 -9.45 1.74
CA HIS A 16 5.19 -10.11 0.55
C HIS A 16 5.14 -11.62 0.76
N HIS A 17 5.54 -12.39 -0.25
CA HIS A 17 5.78 -13.82 -0.10
C HIS A 17 7.16 -14.15 -0.66
N ALA A 18 7.74 -15.26 -0.20
CA ALA A 18 8.88 -15.85 -0.89
C ALA A 18 8.43 -16.44 -2.24
N PRO A 19 9.34 -16.62 -3.22
CA PRO A 19 9.01 -17.32 -4.45
C PRO A 19 8.39 -18.69 -4.19
N ILE A 20 7.25 -18.97 -4.81
CA ILE A 20 6.60 -20.28 -4.74
C ILE A 20 7.33 -21.22 -5.70
N VAL A 21 7.94 -22.27 -5.16
CA VAL A 21 8.69 -23.25 -5.95
C VAL A 21 7.76 -24.39 -6.37
N ILE A 22 7.78 -24.73 -7.66
CA ILE A 22 7.03 -25.85 -8.22
C ILE A 22 8.00 -26.96 -8.61
N VAL A 23 7.78 -28.18 -8.13
CA VAL A 23 8.55 -29.39 -8.46
C VAL A 23 7.58 -30.47 -8.91
N ASP A 24 7.79 -31.04 -10.09
CA ASP A 24 6.92 -32.07 -10.69
C ASP A 24 5.43 -31.70 -10.71
N GLY A 25 5.15 -30.42 -10.97
CA GLY A 25 3.79 -29.89 -11.02
C GLY A 25 3.13 -29.68 -9.65
N GLN A 26 3.84 -29.89 -8.55
CA GLN A 26 3.36 -29.68 -7.18
C GLN A 26 4.10 -28.51 -6.51
N VAL A 27 3.40 -27.81 -5.62
CA VAL A 27 4.03 -26.81 -4.74
C VAL A 27 4.99 -27.53 -3.80
N ALA A 28 6.26 -27.12 -3.82
CA ALA A 28 7.27 -27.70 -2.94
C ALA A 28 7.09 -27.16 -1.52
N GLY A 29 6.94 -28.07 -0.54
CA GLY A 29 6.79 -27.73 0.87
C GLY A 29 5.52 -26.93 1.16
N THR A 30 5.58 -26.08 2.19
CA THR A 30 4.46 -25.24 2.64
C THR A 30 4.91 -23.77 2.58
N PRO A 31 4.78 -23.09 1.42
CA PRO A 31 5.25 -21.71 1.30
C PRO A 31 4.44 -20.78 2.20
N GLU A 32 5.13 -19.85 2.85
CA GLU A 32 4.48 -18.80 3.62
C GLU A 32 3.93 -17.74 2.65
N LEU A 33 2.60 -17.61 2.61
CA LEU A 33 1.90 -16.78 1.63
C LEU A 33 1.89 -15.29 1.98
N ALA A 34 2.22 -14.94 3.23
CA ALA A 34 2.22 -13.55 3.69
C ALA A 34 3.22 -13.35 4.84
N GLN A 35 4.34 -12.72 4.51
CA GLN A 35 5.35 -12.24 5.45
C GLN A 35 5.27 -10.71 5.55
N PRO A 36 5.38 -10.11 6.75
CA PRO A 36 5.44 -8.65 6.87
C PRO A 36 6.56 -8.06 6.02
N TRP A 37 6.22 -7.18 5.08
CA TRP A 37 7.19 -6.53 4.20
C TRP A 37 7.77 -5.26 4.82
N SER A 38 7.05 -4.63 5.72
CA SER A 38 7.56 -3.46 6.42
C SER A 38 7.18 -3.50 7.90
N PRO A 39 7.89 -2.72 8.74
CA PRO A 39 7.34 -2.32 10.02
C PRO A 39 5.92 -1.71 9.86
N PRO A 40 5.12 -1.64 10.94
CA PRO A 40 3.87 -0.89 10.91
C PRO A 40 4.15 0.55 10.48
N GLY A 41 3.39 1.05 9.52
CA GLY A 41 3.51 2.41 9.02
C GLY A 41 2.32 3.28 9.42
N VAL A 42 2.51 4.58 9.38
CA VAL A 42 1.42 5.57 9.43
C VAL A 42 1.56 6.48 8.20
N LEU A 43 0.54 6.46 7.35
CA LEU A 43 0.37 7.42 6.27
C LEU A 43 -0.41 8.62 6.79
N ASP A 44 0.21 9.78 6.83
CA ASP A 44 -0.48 11.05 7.01
C ASP A 44 -0.65 11.71 5.63
N ALA A 45 -1.88 11.83 5.17
CA ALA A 45 -2.19 12.24 3.80
C ALA A 45 -3.30 13.28 3.74
N THR A 46 -3.25 14.08 2.68
CA THR A 46 -4.29 15.03 2.29
C THR A 46 -4.68 14.78 0.84
N THR A 47 -5.97 14.93 0.56
CA THR A 47 -6.57 14.85 -0.78
C THR A 47 -7.15 16.21 -1.15
N ASP A 48 -6.73 16.77 -2.29
CA ASP A 48 -7.27 18.03 -2.79
C ASP A 48 -8.60 17.85 -3.56
N ALA A 49 -9.18 18.96 -4.02
CA ALA A 49 -10.44 18.96 -4.78
C ALA A 49 -10.35 18.24 -6.14
N GLY A 50 -9.16 18.11 -6.71
CA GLY A 50 -8.89 17.35 -7.94
C GLY A 50 -8.64 15.86 -7.68
N GLY A 51 -8.72 15.41 -6.42
CA GLY A 51 -8.43 14.05 -6.02
C GLY A 51 -6.94 13.73 -5.96
N ARG A 52 -6.04 14.72 -6.04
CA ARG A 52 -4.61 14.49 -5.85
C ARG A 52 -4.34 14.22 -4.37
N VAL A 53 -3.55 13.20 -4.10
CA VAL A 53 -3.10 12.82 -2.76
C VAL A 53 -1.65 13.25 -2.60
N THR A 54 -1.35 13.89 -1.48
CA THR A 54 0.02 14.12 -1.01
C THR A 54 0.13 13.69 0.44
N GLY A 55 1.28 13.17 0.86
CA GLY A 55 1.45 12.74 2.24
C GLY A 55 2.84 12.24 2.59
N THR A 56 2.96 11.68 3.79
CA THR A 56 4.17 11.02 4.27
C THR A 56 3.81 9.70 4.92
N LEU A 57 4.42 8.60 4.46
CA LEU A 57 4.35 7.29 5.08
C LEU A 57 5.55 7.10 6.01
N THR A 58 5.31 7.02 7.31
CA THR A 58 6.35 6.90 8.34
C THR A 58 6.33 5.53 8.97
N PHE A 59 7.49 4.86 9.05
CA PHE A 59 7.65 3.54 9.67
C PHE A 59 8.34 3.61 11.04
N GLY A 60 8.95 4.75 11.36
CA GLY A 60 9.69 4.99 12.60
C GLY A 60 10.55 6.25 12.49
N PRO A 61 11.30 6.61 13.55
CA PRO A 61 12.19 7.77 13.54
C PRO A 61 13.19 7.71 12.38
N GLY A 62 13.20 8.73 11.52
CA GLY A 62 14.09 8.82 10.37
C GLY A 62 13.75 7.90 9.19
N ILE A 63 12.69 7.09 9.27
CA ILE A 63 12.27 6.17 8.21
C ILE A 63 10.91 6.62 7.67
N ALA A 64 10.95 7.41 6.60
CA ALA A 64 9.76 7.95 5.96
C ALA A 64 9.88 8.02 4.43
N LEU A 65 8.74 7.83 3.76
CA LEU A 65 8.58 7.99 2.32
C LEU A 65 7.62 9.14 2.04
N LYS A 66 7.95 10.01 1.10
CA LYS A 66 7.00 10.99 0.55
C LYS A 66 6.00 10.25 -0.32
N VAL A 67 4.72 10.57 -0.18
CA VAL A 67 3.62 9.96 -0.93
C VAL A 67 2.99 11.00 -1.85
N ASP A 68 2.79 10.63 -3.11
CA ASP A 68 2.07 11.42 -4.12
C ASP A 68 1.22 10.48 -4.97
N GLY A 69 0.06 10.93 -5.43
CA GLY A 69 -0.82 10.12 -6.28
C GLY A 69 -2.22 10.68 -6.39
N HIS A 70 -3.20 9.80 -6.61
CA HIS A 70 -4.59 10.19 -6.79
C HIS A 70 -5.58 9.21 -6.15
N VAL A 71 -6.71 9.76 -5.70
CA VAL A 71 -7.95 9.02 -5.50
C VAL A 71 -8.78 9.07 -6.79
N ARG A 72 -9.32 7.92 -7.19
CA ARG A 72 -10.33 7.81 -8.25
C ARG A 72 -11.68 7.54 -7.61
N ALA A 73 -12.69 8.29 -8.03
CA ALA A 73 -14.07 8.07 -7.61
C ALA A 73 -14.55 6.67 -8.05
N ALA A 74 -15.53 6.14 -7.33
CA ALA A 74 -16.19 4.90 -7.72
C ALA A 74 -16.88 5.06 -9.09
N SER A 75 -16.97 3.97 -9.84
CA SER A 75 -17.77 3.85 -11.06
C SER A 75 -18.82 2.76 -10.89
N GLU A 76 -19.65 2.54 -11.91
CA GLU A 76 -20.61 1.44 -11.93
C GLU A 76 -19.94 0.06 -11.83
N THR A 77 -18.69 -0.05 -12.26
CA THR A 77 -17.96 -1.32 -12.37
C THR A 77 -16.85 -1.48 -11.34
N ALA A 78 -16.54 -0.45 -10.56
CA ALA A 78 -15.42 -0.48 -9.63
C ALA A 78 -15.65 0.42 -8.40
N PRO A 79 -15.26 -0.03 -7.19
CA PRO A 79 -15.17 0.84 -6.03
C PRO A 79 -14.19 2.00 -6.27
N ALA A 80 -14.29 3.04 -5.43
CA ALA A 80 -13.28 4.08 -5.40
C ALA A 80 -11.90 3.47 -5.14
N SER A 81 -10.84 4.06 -5.70
CA SER A 81 -9.50 3.51 -5.63
C SER A 81 -8.45 4.57 -5.34
N ILE A 82 -7.28 4.14 -4.88
CA ILE A 82 -6.08 4.96 -4.79
C ILE A 82 -5.01 4.43 -5.73
N GLU A 83 -4.23 5.33 -6.30
CA GLU A 83 -3.01 5.03 -7.05
C GLU A 83 -1.93 5.97 -6.52
N LEU A 84 -1.02 5.46 -5.69
CA LEU A 84 0.00 6.25 -5.01
C LEU A 84 1.42 5.76 -5.33
N VAL A 85 2.38 6.67 -5.20
CA VAL A 85 3.81 6.42 -5.24
C VAL A 85 4.41 6.86 -3.91
N GLY A 86 5.13 5.96 -3.24
CA GLY A 86 5.94 6.26 -2.07
C GLY A 86 7.42 6.30 -2.44
N ALA A 87 8.11 7.41 -2.20
CA ALA A 87 9.53 7.57 -2.51
C ALA A 87 10.32 8.22 -1.38
N GLY A 88 11.50 7.67 -1.07
CA GLY A 88 12.37 8.17 -0.01
C GLY A 88 13.48 7.18 0.31
N LEU A 89 14.60 7.67 0.85
CA LEU A 89 15.76 6.84 1.23
C LEU A 89 16.28 5.96 0.07
N GLY A 90 16.14 6.45 -1.18
CA GLY A 90 16.48 5.71 -2.39
C GLY A 90 15.43 4.69 -2.85
N SER A 91 14.44 4.35 -2.01
CA SER A 91 13.36 3.42 -2.33
C SER A 91 12.23 4.09 -3.10
N VAL A 92 11.62 3.36 -4.04
CA VAL A 92 10.44 3.77 -4.80
C VAL A 92 9.45 2.61 -4.87
N ASN A 93 8.22 2.87 -4.41
CA ASN A 93 7.14 1.89 -4.37
C ASN A 93 5.89 2.47 -5.01
N ARG A 94 5.15 1.65 -5.77
CA ARG A 94 3.85 1.99 -6.33
C ARG A 94 2.79 1.17 -5.66
N ILE A 95 1.67 1.77 -5.29
CA ILE A 95 0.52 1.04 -4.74
C ILE A 95 -0.74 1.37 -5.53
N LYS A 96 -1.59 0.36 -5.70
CA LYS A 96 -2.96 0.52 -6.17
C LYS A 96 -3.88 -0.26 -5.23
N GLY A 97 -4.88 0.42 -4.69
CA GLY A 97 -5.84 -0.20 -3.77
C GLY A 97 -7.25 0.34 -3.95
N TYR A 98 -8.22 -0.37 -3.39
CA TYR A 98 -9.64 -0.05 -3.48
C TYR A 98 -10.22 0.12 -2.08
N PHE A 99 -11.09 1.12 -1.94
CA PHE A 99 -11.90 1.26 -0.74
C PHE A 99 -12.89 0.09 -0.67
N VAL A 100 -12.91 -0.60 0.47
CA VAL A 100 -13.79 -1.75 0.69
C VAL A 100 -15.22 -1.25 0.94
N PRO A 101 -16.23 -1.64 0.13
CA PRO A 101 -17.61 -1.23 0.35
C PRO A 101 -18.11 -1.62 1.75
N GLY A 102 -18.72 -0.68 2.47
CA GLY A 102 -19.22 -0.90 3.84
C GLY A 102 -18.15 -0.91 4.93
N SER A 103 -16.90 -0.54 4.60
CA SER A 103 -15.78 -0.43 5.53
C SER A 103 -15.02 0.88 5.31
N ASP A 104 -14.16 1.22 6.26
CA ASP A 104 -13.20 2.33 6.17
C ASP A 104 -11.81 1.87 5.69
N HIS A 105 -11.66 0.60 5.30
CA HIS A 105 -10.38 0.05 4.86
C HIS A 105 -10.12 0.25 3.37
N VAL A 106 -8.84 0.39 3.02
CA VAL A 106 -8.34 0.25 1.64
C VAL A 106 -7.45 -0.98 1.59
N VAL A 107 -7.69 -1.85 0.61
CA VAL A 107 -6.86 -3.03 0.36
C VAL A 107 -6.33 -2.99 -1.07
N GLY A 108 -5.13 -3.50 -1.28
CA GLY A 108 -4.55 -3.45 -2.62
C GLY A 108 -3.22 -4.15 -2.73
N THR A 109 -2.47 -3.77 -3.75
CA THR A 109 -1.16 -4.32 -4.06
C THR A 109 -0.12 -3.22 -4.06
N ILE A 110 1.03 -3.51 -3.47
CA ILE A 110 2.26 -2.72 -3.54
C ILE A 110 3.24 -3.43 -4.48
N LEU A 111 3.98 -2.65 -5.24
CA LEU A 111 5.08 -3.03 -6.10
C LEU A 111 6.32 -2.24 -5.69
N CYS A 112 7.41 -2.92 -5.37
CA CYS A 112 8.70 -2.26 -5.28
C CYS A 112 9.27 -2.03 -6.68
N VAL A 113 9.43 -0.76 -7.03
CA VAL A 113 10.01 -0.36 -8.31
C VAL A 113 11.54 -0.26 -8.21
N ALA A 114 12.04 0.27 -7.09
CA ALA A 114 13.47 0.45 -6.88
C ALA A 114 13.85 0.38 -5.40
N ASN A 115 14.98 -0.26 -5.13
CA ASN A 115 15.75 -0.20 -3.89
C ASN A 115 14.87 -0.39 -2.64
N ASP A 116 14.18 -1.52 -2.57
CA ASP A 116 13.42 -1.92 -1.40
C ASP A 116 14.24 -1.75 -0.11
N LEU A 117 13.63 -1.23 0.95
CA LEU A 117 14.34 -0.97 2.22
C LEU A 117 14.76 -2.27 2.94
N LEU A 118 14.08 -3.39 2.68
CA LEU A 118 14.50 -4.72 3.13
C LEU A 118 15.37 -5.46 2.09
N LYS A 119 15.78 -4.78 1.02
CA LYS A 119 16.61 -5.30 -0.07
C LYS A 119 15.97 -6.46 -0.83
N LEU A 120 14.64 -6.53 -0.86
CA LEU A 120 13.94 -7.42 -1.78
C LEU A 120 14.18 -6.97 -3.24
N PRO A 121 14.12 -7.90 -4.21
CA PRO A 121 14.30 -7.57 -5.62
C PRO A 121 13.31 -6.52 -6.12
N ASN A 122 13.76 -5.66 -7.04
CA ASN A 122 12.85 -4.82 -7.81
C ASN A 122 11.86 -5.73 -8.56
N GLY A 123 10.58 -5.36 -8.57
CA GLY A 123 9.51 -6.20 -9.11
C GLY A 123 8.82 -7.08 -8.05
N THR A 124 9.32 -7.11 -6.81
CA THR A 124 8.56 -7.72 -5.70
C THR A 124 7.19 -7.07 -5.60
N VAL A 125 6.16 -7.89 -5.42
CA VAL A 125 4.77 -7.45 -5.23
C VAL A 125 4.17 -8.12 -4.01
N GLY A 126 3.13 -7.51 -3.46
CA GLY A 126 2.39 -8.12 -2.37
C GLY A 126 1.22 -7.26 -1.89
N PRO A 127 0.36 -7.80 -1.01
CA PRO A 127 -0.80 -7.08 -0.56
C PRO A 127 -0.44 -5.98 0.44
N PHE A 128 -1.27 -4.95 0.49
CA PHE A 128 -1.25 -3.97 1.57
C PHE A 128 -2.67 -3.69 2.08
N VAL A 129 -2.73 -3.14 3.29
CA VAL A 129 -3.93 -2.61 3.90
C VAL A 129 -3.66 -1.23 4.49
N LEU A 130 -4.62 -0.32 4.31
CA LEU A 130 -4.74 0.94 5.03
C LEU A 130 -6.06 0.95 5.79
N HIS A 131 -6.05 1.51 6.99
CA HIS A 131 -7.26 1.80 7.76
C HIS A 131 -7.07 3.07 8.59
N PRO A 132 -8.11 3.88 8.85
CA PRO A 132 -7.97 5.12 9.59
C PRO A 132 -7.43 4.85 10.99
N GLN A 133 -6.45 5.65 11.41
CA GLN A 133 -6.15 5.74 12.84
C GLN A 133 -7.26 6.56 13.48
N LYS A 134 -8.11 5.91 14.26
CA LYS A 134 -9.06 6.63 15.12
C LYS A 134 -8.25 7.50 16.07
N ALA A 135 -8.67 8.75 16.25
CA ALA A 135 -8.16 9.57 17.34
C ALA A 135 -8.40 8.79 18.64
N ALA A 136 -7.33 8.63 19.43
CA ALA A 136 -7.41 8.03 20.75
C ALA A 136 -8.23 8.92 21.70
#